data_AF-A0A0C2F6S2-F1
#
_entry.id   AF-A0A0C2F6S2-F1
#
_cell.length_a   1.000
_cell.length_b   1.000
_cell.length_c   1.000
_cell.angle_alpha   90.00
_cell.angle_beta   90.00
_cell.angle_gamma   90.00
#
_symmetry.space_group_name_H-M   'P 1'
#
loop_
_entity.id
_entity.type
_entity.pdbx_description
1 polymer ?
#
loop_
_entity_poly.entity_id
_entity_poly.type
_entity_poly.pdbx_seq_one_letter_code
_entity_poly.pdbx_strand_id
1 'polypeptide(L)'
;PATAAARPAAAPSVDAMQLKQLKEEVDDLTRQLGESDAVMSSLEKERDFYFNKLRQIEVVCQDNESIGTVEVSRILEILYETEEGFAAPDEDEEQ
;
A
#
# COMPACT_ATOMS: atom_id res chain seq x y z
N PRO A 1 -48.35 21.21 -49.88
CA PRO A 1 -47.90 20.30 -48.81
C PRO A 1 -47.01 19.19 -49.36
N ALA A 2 -45.71 19.20 -49.05
CA ALA A 2 -44.77 18.14 -49.41
C ALA A 2 -44.22 17.53 -48.12
N THR A 3 -44.42 16.22 -47.97
CA THR A 3 -44.06 15.39 -46.83
C THR A 3 -42.55 15.24 -46.69
N ALA A 4 -42.00 15.66 -45.56
CA ALA A 4 -40.62 15.40 -45.17
C ALA A 4 -40.45 13.92 -44.77
N ALA A 5 -39.63 13.18 -45.51
CA ALA A 5 -39.26 11.81 -45.17
C ALA A 5 -38.24 11.81 -44.02
N ALA A 6 -38.58 11.14 -42.92
CA ALA A 6 -37.69 10.93 -41.79
C ALA A 6 -36.60 9.90 -42.15
N ARG A 7 -35.33 10.25 -41.91
CA ARG A 7 -34.17 9.35 -42.06
C ARG A 7 -34.18 8.27 -40.97
N PRO A 8 -33.76 7.02 -41.26
CA PRO A 8 -33.62 6.01 -40.23
C PRO A 8 -32.37 6.32 -39.39
N ALA A 9 -32.49 6.21 -38.06
CA ALA A 9 -31.36 6.27 -37.15
C ALA A 9 -30.47 5.03 -37.37
N ALA A 10 -29.18 5.24 -37.63
CA ALA A 10 -28.22 4.17 -37.83
C ALA A 10 -27.96 3.43 -36.50
N ALA A 11 -28.04 2.10 -36.53
CA ALA A 11 -27.66 1.25 -35.41
C ALA A 11 -26.14 1.38 -35.14
N PRO A 12 -25.69 1.30 -33.88
CA PRO A 12 -24.28 1.37 -33.55
C PRO A 12 -23.51 0.21 -34.18
N SER A 13 -22.32 0.48 -34.74
CA SER A 13 -21.45 -0.56 -35.30
C SER A 13 -20.83 -1.40 -34.17
N VAL A 14 -20.49 -2.66 -34.48
CA VAL A 14 -19.83 -3.59 -33.55
C VAL A 14 -18.53 -2.98 -32.99
N ASP A 15 -17.78 -2.25 -33.83
CA ASP A 15 -16.56 -1.53 -33.41
C ASP A 15 -16.84 -0.46 -32.34
N ALA A 16 -17.97 0.24 -32.43
CA ALA A 16 -18.36 1.26 -31.44
C ALA A 16 -18.74 0.62 -30.10
N MET A 17 -19.34 -0.59 -30.13
CA MET A 17 -19.68 -1.35 -28.94
C MET A 17 -18.45 -1.94 -28.26
N GLN A 18 -17.48 -2.45 -29.03
CA GLN A 18 -16.20 -2.93 -28.52
C GLN A 18 -15.36 -1.79 -27.92
N LEU A 19 -15.27 -0.64 -28.60
CA LEU A 19 -14.55 0.52 -28.08
C LEU A 19 -15.14 1.02 -26.75
N LYS A 20 -16.47 0.99 -26.63
CA LYS A 20 -17.15 1.32 -25.38
C LYS A 20 -16.79 0.34 -24.26
N GLN A 21 -16.80 -0.96 -24.55
CA GLN A 21 -16.47 -1.99 -23.57
C GLN A 21 -15.01 -1.91 -23.11
N LEU A 22 -14.05 -1.70 -24.03
CA LEU A 22 -12.65 -1.49 -23.68
C LEU A 22 -12.47 -0.23 -22.82
N LYS A 23 -13.23 0.83 -23.10
CA LYS A 23 -13.17 2.05 -22.30
C LYS A 23 -13.67 1.82 -20.87
N GLU A 24 -14.78 1.09 -20.72
CA GLU A 24 -15.30 0.70 -19.40
C GLU A 24 -14.28 -0.16 -18.64
N GLU A 25 -13.62 -1.11 -19.31
CA GLU A 25 -12.58 -1.95 -18.71
C GLU A 25 -11.35 -1.15 -18.27
N VAL A 26 -10.89 -0.19 -19.10
CA VAL A 26 -9.78 0.71 -18.73
C VAL A 26 -10.15 1.59 -17.53
N ASP A 27 -11.37 2.10 -17.48
CA ASP A 27 -11.84 2.93 -16.36
C ASP A 27 -11.91 2.09 -15.07
N ASP A 28 -12.40 0.85 -15.14
CA ASP A 28 -12.45 -0.08 -14.01
C ASP A 28 -11.06 -0.47 -13.49
N LEU A 29 -10.14 -0.81 -14.40
CA LEU A 29 -8.75 -1.14 -14.04
C LEU A 29 -8.03 0.07 -13.43
N THR A 30 -8.25 1.27 -13.96
CA THR A 30 -7.68 2.51 -13.41
C THR A 30 -8.20 2.76 -12.00
N ARG A 31 -9.48 2.47 -11.74
CA ARG A 31 -10.05 2.56 -10.39
C ARG A 31 -9.42 1.56 -9.42
N GLN A 32 -9.26 0.30 -9.83
CA GLN A 32 -8.63 -0.73 -9.01
C GLN A 32 -7.18 -0.39 -8.67
N LEU A 33 -6.42 0.16 -9.63
CA LEU A 33 -5.07 0.65 -9.36
C LEU A 33 -5.06 1.76 -8.30
N GLY A 34 -5.95 2.75 -8.43
CA GLY A 34 -6.05 3.82 -7.43
C GLY A 34 -6.45 3.32 -6.03
N GLU A 35 -7.35 2.34 -5.96
CA GLU A 35 -7.73 1.68 -4.70
C GLU A 35 -6.53 0.93 -4.09
N SER A 36 -5.78 0.19 -4.91
CA SER A 36 -4.58 -0.54 -4.48
C SER A 36 -3.48 0.40 -3.98
N ASP A 37 -3.23 1.50 -4.69
CA ASP A 37 -2.23 2.51 -4.30
C ASP A 37 -2.59 3.16 -2.94
N ALA A 38 -3.89 3.42 -2.71
CA ALA A 38 -4.35 3.93 -1.43
C ALA A 38 -4.12 2.92 -0.28
N VAL A 39 -4.37 1.64 -0.53
CA VAL A 39 -4.09 0.57 0.44
C VAL A 39 -2.59 0.48 0.70
N MET A 40 -1.74 0.45 -0.33
CA MET A 40 -0.29 0.42 -0.15
C MET A 40 0.21 1.62 0.66
N SER A 41 -0.25 2.84 0.35
CA SER A 41 0.12 4.04 1.12
C SER A 41 -0.32 3.96 2.59
N SER A 42 -1.46 3.33 2.88
CA SER A 42 -1.89 3.10 4.26
C SER A 42 -1.01 2.09 4.99
N LEU A 43 -0.63 1.00 4.32
CA LEU A 43 0.25 -0.03 4.88
C LEU A 43 1.67 0.50 5.12
N GLU A 44 2.20 1.33 4.22
CA GLU A 44 3.50 1.98 4.42
C GLU A 44 3.49 2.89 5.66
N LYS A 45 2.42 3.65 5.87
CA LYS A 45 2.27 4.49 7.08
C LYS A 45 2.19 3.65 8.34
N GLU A 46 1.47 2.54 8.30
CA GLU A 46 1.39 1.62 9.45
C GLU A 46 2.75 0.96 9.72
N ARG A 47 3.44 0.48 8.69
CA ARG A 47 4.81 -0.05 8.80
C ARG A 47 5.74 0.96 9.44
N ASP A 48 5.77 2.19 8.95
CA ASP A 48 6.64 3.24 9.47
C ASP A 48 6.26 3.63 10.91
N PHE A 49 4.97 3.63 11.24
CA PHE A 49 4.49 3.87 12.59
C PHE A 49 4.96 2.80 13.58
N TYR A 50 4.86 1.52 13.21
CA TYR A 50 5.31 0.42 14.06
C TYR A 50 6.84 0.42 14.18
N PHE A 51 7.57 0.61 13.08
CA PHE A 51 9.03 0.71 13.09
C PHE A 51 9.53 1.82 14.02
N ASN A 52 8.98 3.03 13.89
CA ASN A 52 9.36 4.16 14.75
C ASN A 52 9.09 3.90 16.24
N LYS A 53 8.03 3.14 16.58
CA LYS A 53 7.78 2.72 17.96
C LYS A 53 8.79 1.72 18.46
N LEU A 54 9.12 0.70 17.66
CA LEU A 54 10.12 -0.30 18.01
C LEU A 54 11.49 0.37 18.24
N ARG A 55 11.86 1.31 17.36
CA ARG A 55 13.10 2.09 17.52
C ARG A 55 13.11 2.95 18.78
N GLN A 56 11.99 3.62 19.12
CA GLN A 56 11.89 4.36 20.38
C GLN A 56 12.03 3.46 21.61
N ILE A 57 11.43 2.25 21.57
CA ILE A 57 11.56 1.26 22.64
C ILE A 57 13.01 0.79 22.77
N GLU A 58 13.70 0.54 21.66
CA GLU A 58 15.11 0.17 21.63
C GLU A 58 15.99 1.22 22.32
N VAL A 59 15.83 2.50 21.96
CA VAL A 59 16.57 3.61 22.59
C VAL A 59 16.33 3.66 24.09
N VAL A 60 15.07 3.51 24.53
CA VAL A 60 14.74 3.46 25.97
C VAL A 60 15.42 2.27 26.65
N CYS A 61 15.48 1.10 25.99
CA CYS A 61 16.16 -0.07 26.53
C CYS A 61 17.66 0.16 26.70
N GLN A 62 18.32 0.74 25.69
CA GLN A 62 19.75 1.06 25.72
C GLN A 62 20.09 2.09 26.82
N ASP A 63 19.27 3.14 26.99
CA ASP A 63 19.45 4.15 28.04
C ASP A 63 19.31 3.59 29.46
N ASN A 64 18.56 2.48 29.64
CA ASN A 64 18.20 1.93 30.94
C ASN A 64 18.85 0.57 31.25
N GLU A 65 19.78 0.09 30.42
CA GLU A 65 20.40 -1.24 30.50
C GLU A 65 21.02 -1.53 31.89
N SER A 66 21.45 -0.48 32.60
CA SER A 66 22.12 -0.59 33.90
C SER A 66 21.23 -0.38 35.14
N ILE A 67 19.94 -0.04 34.96
CA ILE A 67 19.05 0.36 36.08
C ILE A 67 18.38 -0.86 36.76
N GLY A 68 18.39 -2.04 36.13
CA GLY A 68 18.07 -3.33 36.74
C GLY A 68 16.61 -3.56 37.15
N THR A 69 15.70 -2.62 36.84
CA THR A 69 14.26 -2.72 37.16
C THR A 69 13.42 -3.33 36.03
N VAL A 70 13.98 -3.46 34.83
CA VAL A 70 13.34 -3.98 33.62
C VAL A 70 14.22 -5.07 33.02
N GLU A 71 13.61 -6.15 32.52
CA GLU A 71 14.32 -7.22 31.78
C GLU A 71 14.71 -6.74 30.37
N VAL A 72 15.62 -5.77 30.28
CA VAL A 72 16.07 -5.14 29.03
C VAL A 72 16.54 -6.17 28.00
N SER A 73 17.32 -7.17 28.43
CA SER A 73 17.84 -8.22 27.54
C SER A 73 16.73 -8.99 26.82
N ARG A 74 15.63 -9.30 27.52
CA ARG A 74 14.49 -10.02 26.93
C ARG A 74 13.73 -9.17 25.92
N ILE A 75 13.67 -7.86 26.13
CA ILE A 75 13.04 -6.93 25.18
C ILE A 75 13.89 -6.82 23.91
N LEU A 76 15.21 -6.71 24.05
CA LEU A 76 16.14 -6.67 22.91
C LEU A 76 16.10 -7.97 22.10
N GLU A 77 16.01 -9.13 22.76
CA GLU A 77 15.82 -10.42 22.07
C GLU A 77 14.58 -10.42 21.16
N ILE A 78 13.47 -9.84 21.61
CA ILE A 78 12.24 -9.71 20.79
C ILE A 78 12.46 -8.71 19.64
N LEU A 79 13.14 -7.60 19.89
CA LEU A 79 13.38 -6.57 18.87
C LEU A 79 14.33 -7.03 17.76
N TYR A 80 15.24 -7.96 18.06
CA TYR A 80 16.21 -8.50 17.12
C TYR A 80 15.83 -9.89 16.57
N GLU A 81 14.68 -10.43 16.96
CA GLU A 81 14.16 -11.67 16.37
C GLU A 81 13.92 -11.47 14.87
N THR A 82 14.37 -12.43 14.07
CA THR A 82 14.19 -12.41 12.60
C THR A 82 13.20 -13.50 12.20
N GLU A 83 12.21 -13.13 11.40
CA GLU A 83 11.30 -14.08 10.75
C GLU A 83 11.69 -14.23 9.26
N GLU A 84 11.35 -15.36 8.64
CA GLU A 84 11.63 -15.64 7.23
C GLU A 84 11.00 -14.55 6.32
N GLY A 85 11.83 -13.63 5.83
CA GLY A 85 11.40 -12.46 5.04
C GLY A 85 11.61 -11.09 5.70
N PHE A 86 12.03 -11.05 6.97
CA PHE A 86 12.47 -9.86 7.69
C PHE A 86 13.91 -10.05 8.16
N ALA A 87 14.87 -9.50 7.40
CA ALA A 87 16.25 -9.44 7.85
C ALA A 87 16.36 -8.46 9.03
N ALA A 88 17.18 -8.80 10.04
CA ALA A 88 17.57 -7.82 11.04
C ALA A 88 18.22 -6.63 10.32
N PRO A 89 17.99 -5.38 10.78
CA PRO A 89 18.69 -4.23 10.22
C PRO A 89 20.20 -4.52 10.27
N ASP A 90 20.89 -4.37 9.13
CA ASP A 90 22.34 -4.42 9.13
C ASP A 90 22.84 -3.36 10.13
N GLU A 91 23.72 -3.75 11.05
CA GLU A 91 24.24 -2.90 12.15
C GLU A 91 25.00 -1.64 11.67
N ASP A 92 25.03 -1.38 10.36
CA ASP A 92 25.88 -0.42 9.66
C ASP A 92 25.14 0.84 9.13
N GLU A 93 23.83 1.01 9.34
CA GLU A 93 23.11 2.23 8.92
C GLU A 93 23.26 3.45 9.87
N GLU A 94 24.05 3.34 10.94
CA GLU A 94 24.40 4.46 11.82
C GLU A 94 25.83 4.98 11.57
N GLN A 95 25.97 5.83 10.55
CA GLN A 95 27.00 6.87 10.46
C GLN A 95 26.40 8.23 10.12
#